data_AF-A0A0B7N0F4-F1
#
_entry.id   AF-A0A0B7N0F4-F1
#
_cell.length_a   1.000
_cell.length_b   1.000
_cell.length_c   1.000
_cell.angle_alpha   90.00
_cell.angle_beta   90.00
_cell.angle_gamma   90.00
#
_symmetry.space_group_name_H-M   'P 1'
#
loop_
_entity.id
_entity.type
_entity.pdbx_description
1 polymer ?
#
loop_
_entity_poly.entity_id
_entity_poly.type
_entity_poly.pdbx_seq_one_letter_code
_entity_poly.pdbx_strand_id
1 'polypeptide(L)'
;MFLGNGSDGKPSRTKRIGTTEPMQITYMNGIKFDHTFEIIDFNDEMAEEFDVLLGVDILPKLHIYLSGVAHRWDDDSAKEGDQFKNINYDTDNAYDPKNADYGTPEERAFLMKQIEGSLEANKQIPLDAVCSMPESVVHIPISNPKDCYTRQYPLAINA
;
A
#
# COMPACT_ATOMS: atom_id res chain seq x y z
N MET A 1 1.62 -25.58 -1.70
CA MET A 1 1.11 -26.28 -2.91
C MET A 1 0.72 -25.19 -3.87
N PHE A 2 1.49 -25.02 -4.95
CA PHE A 2 1.23 -23.94 -5.91
C PHE A 2 0.26 -24.47 -6.96
N LEU A 3 -0.82 -23.74 -7.17
CA LEU A 3 -1.82 -24.02 -8.19
C LEU A 3 -1.47 -23.19 -9.42
N GLY A 4 -0.89 -23.83 -10.44
CA GLY A 4 -0.79 -23.25 -11.77
C GLY A 4 -1.85 -23.87 -12.66
N ASN A 5 -2.41 -23.09 -13.59
CA ASN A 5 -3.22 -23.66 -14.67
C ASN A 5 -2.28 -24.05 -15.83
N GLY A 6 -2.35 -25.31 -16.25
CA GLY A 6 -1.70 -25.75 -17.48
C GLY A 6 -2.34 -25.12 -18.71
N SER A 7 -1.67 -25.20 -19.86
CA SER A 7 -2.18 -24.74 -21.16
C SER A 7 -3.49 -25.43 -21.60
N ASP A 8 -3.87 -26.52 -20.93
CA ASP A 8 -5.11 -27.27 -21.11
C ASP A 8 -6.21 -26.88 -20.11
N GLY A 9 -6.01 -25.84 -19.30
CA GLY A 9 -6.96 -25.37 -18.30
C GLY A 9 -7.13 -26.30 -17.09
N LYS A 10 -6.28 -27.32 -16.95
CA LYS A 10 -6.29 -28.21 -15.79
C LYS A 10 -5.28 -27.73 -14.73
N PRO A 11 -5.57 -27.94 -13.44
CA PRO A 11 -4.63 -27.59 -12.38
C PRO A 11 -3.37 -28.46 -12.50
N SER A 12 -2.29 -27.82 -12.91
CA SER A 12 -0.94 -28.38 -12.91
C SER A 12 -0.43 -28.38 -11.47
N ARG A 13 -0.06 -29.57 -10.97
CA ARG A 13 0.59 -29.73 -9.67
C ARG A 13 2.08 -29.91 -9.90
N THR A 14 2.84 -28.81 -9.91
CA THR A 14 4.30 -28.92 -9.88
C THR A 14 4.73 -29.40 -8.49
N LYS A 15 5.57 -30.42 -8.46
CA LYS A 15 6.08 -31.03 -7.22
C LYS A 15 7.18 -30.13 -6.64
N ARG A 16 7.07 -29.81 -5.34
CA ARG A 16 8.12 -29.12 -4.58
C ARG A 16 9.38 -30.00 -4.56
N ILE A 17 10.51 -29.46 -5.04
CA ILE A 17 11.79 -30.18 -5.15
C ILE A 17 12.47 -30.19 -3.77
N GLY A 18 12.48 -29.05 -3.09
CA GLY A 18 13.12 -28.92 -1.79
C GLY A 18 13.06 -27.50 -1.23
N THR A 19 14.01 -27.20 -0.36
CA THR A 19 14.25 -25.88 0.23
C THR A 19 15.72 -25.55 0.18
N THR A 20 16.05 -24.28 0.08
CA THR A 20 17.44 -23.82 0.23
C THR A 20 17.87 -23.90 1.70
N GLU A 21 19.16 -23.84 1.96
CA GLU A 21 19.63 -23.40 3.29
C GLU A 21 19.18 -21.94 3.54
N PRO A 22 19.11 -21.48 4.81
CA PRO A 22 18.83 -20.07 5.09
C PRO A 22 19.86 -19.16 4.43
N MET A 23 19.39 -18.20 3.63
CA MET A 23 20.22 -17.25 2.89
C MET A 23 19.92 -15.84 3.35
N GLN A 24 20.97 -15.02 3.49
CA GLN A 24 20.81 -13.60 3.75
C GLN A 24 20.42 -12.88 2.46
N ILE A 25 19.23 -12.30 2.45
CA ILE A 25 18.74 -11.45 1.37
C ILE A 25 19.13 -10.01 1.68
N THR A 26 19.65 -9.33 0.68
CA THR A 26 19.86 -7.87 0.72
C THR A 26 18.99 -7.23 -0.33
N TYR A 27 18.19 -6.26 0.09
CA TYR A 27 17.36 -5.44 -0.77
C TYR A 27 17.75 -3.98 -0.66
N MET A 28 17.27 -3.16 -1.60
CA MET A 28 17.56 -1.73 -1.66
C MET A 28 17.28 -1.05 -0.31
N ASN A 29 17.94 0.08 -0.06
CA ASN A 29 17.83 0.85 1.19
C ASN A 29 18.38 0.13 2.44
N GLY A 30 19.29 -0.83 2.27
CA GLY A 30 19.99 -1.48 3.38
C GLY A 30 19.16 -2.51 4.13
N ILE A 31 18.02 -2.93 3.58
CA ILE A 31 17.17 -3.97 4.16
C ILE A 31 17.88 -5.32 4.03
N LYS A 32 18.05 -6.00 5.16
CA LYS A 32 18.71 -7.32 5.25
C LYS A 32 17.94 -8.24 6.16
N PHE A 33 17.69 -9.46 5.71
CA PHE A 33 17.04 -10.50 6.51
C PHE A 33 17.40 -11.89 5.98
N ASP A 34 17.29 -12.90 6.83
CA ASP A 34 17.49 -14.30 6.44
C ASP A 34 16.17 -14.93 5.97
N HIS A 35 16.24 -15.71 4.91
CA HIS A 35 15.08 -16.39 4.35
C HIS A 35 15.47 -17.71 3.70
N THR A 36 14.50 -18.63 3.66
CA THR A 36 14.64 -19.95 3.04
C THR A 36 13.66 -20.01 1.88
N PHE A 37 14.18 -20.24 0.67
CA PHE A 37 13.35 -20.34 -0.53
C PHE A 37 12.88 -21.78 -0.76
N GLU A 38 11.71 -21.92 -1.37
CA GLU A 38 11.24 -23.19 -1.90
C GLU A 38 11.82 -23.40 -3.30
N ILE A 39 12.42 -24.58 -3.53
CA ILE A 39 12.94 -24.94 -4.86
C ILE A 39 11.83 -25.66 -5.62
N ILE A 40 11.48 -25.12 -6.78
CA ILE A 40 10.36 -25.56 -7.61
C ILE A 40 10.84 -25.64 -9.06
N ASP A 41 10.31 -26.61 -9.81
CA ASP A 41 10.51 -26.70 -11.25
C ASP A 41 9.54 -25.73 -11.95
N PHE A 42 10.03 -24.59 -12.43
CA PHE A 42 9.21 -23.71 -13.25
C PHE A 42 8.87 -24.42 -14.57
N ASN A 43 7.73 -24.08 -15.19
CA ASN A 43 7.53 -24.51 -16.58
C ASN A 43 8.56 -23.80 -17.47
N ASP A 44 8.93 -24.40 -18.60
CA ASP A 44 10.03 -23.92 -19.45
C ASP A 44 9.89 -22.43 -19.80
N GLU A 45 8.67 -21.94 -20.03
CA GLU A 45 8.40 -20.53 -20.34
C GLU A 45 8.65 -19.58 -19.16
N MET A 46 8.27 -19.92 -17.92
CA MET A 46 8.55 -19.05 -16.75
C MET A 46 9.99 -19.17 -16.27
N ALA A 47 10.62 -20.34 -16.46
CA ALA A 47 12.02 -20.58 -16.11
C ALA A 47 12.98 -19.74 -16.96
N GLU A 48 12.60 -19.39 -18.20
CA GLU A 48 13.41 -18.56 -19.08
C GLU A 48 13.38 -17.06 -18.71
N GLU A 49 12.33 -16.59 -18.04
CA GLU A 49 12.14 -15.15 -17.74
C GLU A 49 12.40 -14.77 -16.27
N PHE A 50 12.17 -15.69 -15.32
CA PHE A 50 12.25 -15.38 -13.90
C PHE A 50 13.04 -16.44 -13.10
N ASP A 51 14.11 -16.00 -12.44
CA ASP A 51 14.91 -16.86 -11.55
C ASP A 51 14.26 -17.05 -10.16
N VAL A 52 13.48 -16.05 -9.70
CA VAL A 52 12.92 -16.00 -8.33
C VAL A 52 11.50 -15.45 -8.36
N LEU A 53 10.57 -16.17 -7.71
CA LEU A 53 9.20 -15.73 -7.49
C LEU A 53 9.01 -15.33 -6.02
N LEU A 54 8.62 -14.07 -5.80
CA LEU A 54 8.42 -13.53 -4.46
C LEU A 54 6.94 -13.59 -4.06
N GLY A 55 6.65 -14.35 -3.01
CA GLY A 55 5.31 -14.48 -2.44
C GLY A 55 4.97 -13.38 -1.44
N VAL A 56 3.73 -13.42 -0.94
CA VAL A 56 3.23 -12.47 0.08
C VAL A 56 3.92 -12.62 1.45
N ASP A 57 4.63 -13.72 1.68
CA ASP A 57 5.38 -14.00 2.90
C ASP A 57 6.71 -13.22 2.96
N ILE A 58 7.31 -12.89 1.81
CA ILE A 58 8.59 -12.20 1.71
C ILE A 58 8.45 -10.70 1.42
N LEU A 59 7.38 -10.27 0.73
CA LEU A 59 7.16 -8.85 0.40
C LEU A 59 7.17 -7.91 1.64
N PRO A 60 6.52 -8.24 2.77
CA PRO A 60 6.57 -7.39 3.96
C PRO A 60 7.98 -7.23 4.53
N LYS A 61 8.81 -8.28 4.44
CA LYS A 61 10.22 -8.24 4.90
C LYS A 61 11.10 -7.34 4.03
N LEU A 62 10.69 -7.17 2.77
CA LEU A 62 11.30 -6.23 1.82
C LEU A 62 10.73 -4.80 1.95
N HIS A 63 9.80 -4.57 2.88
CA HIS A 63 9.01 -3.34 2.99
C HIS A 63 8.21 -2.99 1.72
N ILE A 64 7.78 -4.01 0.97
CA ILE A 64 6.90 -3.85 -0.20
C ILE A 64 5.47 -4.14 0.24
N TYR A 65 4.57 -3.18 -0.01
CA TYR A 65 3.16 -3.27 0.34
C TYR A 65 2.30 -3.16 -0.92
N LEU A 66 1.46 -4.16 -1.17
CA LEU A 66 0.45 -4.13 -2.23
C LEU A 66 -0.86 -3.61 -1.64
N SER A 67 -1.43 -2.57 -2.25
CA SER A 67 -2.72 -2.00 -1.85
C SER A 67 -3.67 -1.93 -3.05
N GLY A 68 -4.97 -2.11 -2.83
CA GLY A 68 -5.99 -2.02 -3.87
C GLY A 68 -6.06 -3.21 -4.85
N VAL A 69 -5.35 -4.31 -4.58
CA VAL A 69 -5.38 -5.51 -5.44
C VAL A 69 -6.57 -6.40 -5.04
N ALA A 70 -7.35 -6.83 -6.04
CA ALA A 70 -8.39 -7.83 -5.84
C ALA A 70 -7.73 -9.16 -5.46
N HIS A 71 -8.00 -9.64 -4.25
CA HIS A 71 -7.35 -10.80 -3.63
C HIS A 71 -8.33 -11.96 -3.39
N ARG A 72 -9.57 -11.84 -3.86
CA ARG A 72 -10.60 -12.88 -3.80
C ARG A 72 -11.54 -12.76 -4.99
N TRP A 73 -11.99 -13.90 -5.50
CA TRP A 73 -13.17 -13.98 -6.35
C TRP A 73 -14.43 -14.06 -5.49
N ASP A 74 -15.58 -13.64 -6.01
CA ASP A 74 -16.82 -13.57 -5.23
C ASP A 74 -17.27 -14.94 -4.66
N ASP A 75 -16.87 -16.04 -5.31
CA ASP A 75 -17.25 -17.41 -4.95
C ASP A 75 -16.21 -18.16 -4.10
N ASP A 76 -15.07 -17.55 -3.74
CA ASP A 76 -14.03 -18.27 -2.99
C ASP A 76 -14.37 -18.41 -1.50
N SER A 77 -14.43 -19.67 -1.04
CA SER A 77 -14.70 -20.01 0.35
C SER A 77 -13.63 -19.44 1.27
N ALA A 78 -14.03 -18.93 2.44
CA ALA A 78 -13.29 -18.14 3.43
C ALA A 78 -11.88 -18.63 3.87
N LYS A 79 -11.36 -19.75 3.36
CA LYS A 79 -10.06 -20.35 3.73
C LYS A 79 -8.84 -19.57 3.23
N GLU A 80 -8.96 -18.72 2.21
CA GLU A 80 -7.85 -17.86 1.76
C GLU A 80 -7.75 -16.52 2.53
N GLY A 81 -8.80 -16.13 3.26
CA GLY A 81 -8.85 -14.84 3.97
C GLY A 81 -7.77 -14.68 5.04
N ASP A 82 -7.40 -15.76 5.72
CA ASP A 82 -6.39 -15.73 6.79
C ASP A 82 -4.98 -15.41 6.27
N GLN A 83 -4.67 -15.76 5.02
CA GLN A 83 -3.36 -15.49 4.40
C GLN A 83 -3.20 -14.01 4.00
N PHE A 84 -4.31 -13.32 3.82
CA PHE A 84 -4.39 -11.90 3.48
C PHE A 84 -4.99 -11.06 4.60
N LYS A 85 -4.97 -11.56 5.86
CA LYS A 85 -5.33 -10.74 7.02
C LYS A 85 -4.41 -9.53 7.02
N ASN A 86 -4.96 -8.44 6.50
CA ASN A 86 -4.19 -7.28 6.16
C ASN A 86 -3.83 -6.61 7.47
N ILE A 87 -2.56 -6.71 7.88
CA ILE A 87 -2.04 -6.08 9.09
C ILE A 87 -2.32 -4.56 9.15
N ASN A 88 -2.62 -3.93 8.01
CA ASN A 88 -2.93 -2.50 7.93
C ASN A 88 -4.43 -2.20 7.97
N TYR A 89 -5.31 -3.19 7.83
CA TYR A 89 -6.76 -3.00 7.90
C TYR A 89 -7.34 -3.83 9.02
N ASP A 90 -7.87 -3.13 10.00
CA ASP A 90 -8.56 -3.72 11.13
C ASP A 90 -9.94 -4.27 10.72
N THR A 91 -9.92 -5.42 10.06
CA THR A 91 -11.11 -6.13 9.60
C THR A 91 -11.94 -6.72 10.75
N ASP A 92 -11.29 -6.96 11.89
CA ASP A 92 -11.93 -7.47 13.11
C ASP A 92 -12.43 -6.34 14.02
N ASN A 93 -12.21 -5.08 13.64
CA ASN A 93 -12.51 -3.89 14.44
C ASN A 93 -11.90 -3.96 15.86
N ALA A 94 -10.74 -4.62 15.99
CA ALA A 94 -10.00 -4.82 17.23
C ALA A 94 -9.38 -3.53 17.77
N TYR A 95 -9.18 -2.53 16.92
CA TYR A 95 -8.64 -1.21 17.21
C TYR A 95 -9.76 -0.17 17.04
N ASP A 96 -10.57 0.03 18.08
CA ASP A 96 -11.50 1.15 18.13
C ASP A 96 -10.72 2.47 18.15
N PRO A 97 -10.87 3.37 17.16
CA PRO A 97 -10.18 4.66 17.16
C PRO A 97 -10.47 5.50 18.41
N LYS A 98 -11.60 5.27 19.09
CA LYS A 98 -11.96 5.94 20.34
C LYS A 98 -11.16 5.44 21.54
N ASN A 99 -10.61 4.23 21.46
CA ASN A 99 -9.84 3.58 22.52
C ASN A 99 -8.38 3.30 22.10
N ALA A 100 -7.97 3.73 20.90
CA ALA A 100 -6.62 3.62 20.36
C ALA A 100 -5.69 4.71 20.93
N ASP A 101 -5.76 4.92 22.24
CA ASP A 101 -4.91 5.85 22.95
C ASP A 101 -3.46 5.32 22.95
N TYR A 102 -2.58 6.02 22.25
CA TYR A 102 -1.14 5.73 22.29
C TYR A 102 -0.46 6.50 23.44
N GLY A 103 0.45 5.85 24.15
CA GLY A 103 1.14 6.40 25.33
C GLY A 103 0.34 6.35 26.63
N THR A 104 0.91 6.83 27.73
CA THR A 104 0.21 6.93 29.02
C THR A 104 -0.72 8.15 29.07
N PRO A 105 -1.74 8.19 29.96
CA PRO A 105 -2.58 9.37 30.14
C PRO A 105 -1.80 10.65 30.41
N GLU A 106 -0.69 10.55 31.14
CA GLU A 106 0.20 11.68 31.47
C GLU A 106 0.95 12.17 30.23
N GLU A 107 1.48 11.26 29.39
CA GLU A 107 2.16 11.60 28.14
C GLU A 107 1.21 12.31 27.16
N ARG A 108 -0.04 11.82 27.07
CA ARG A 108 -1.07 12.44 26.25
C ARG A 108 -1.45 13.83 26.76
N ALA A 109 -1.66 13.98 28.07
CA ALA A 109 -1.96 15.27 28.67
C ALA A 109 -0.82 16.28 28.45
N PHE A 110 0.43 15.82 28.55
CA PHE A 110 1.60 16.64 28.26
C PHE A 110 1.66 17.05 26.79
N LEU A 111 1.49 16.12 25.85
CA LEU A 111 1.46 16.40 24.42
C LEU A 111 0.36 17.41 24.08
N MET A 112 -0.86 17.17 24.55
CA MET A 112 -2.01 18.05 24.29
C MET A 112 -1.74 19.46 24.81
N LYS A 113 -1.13 19.59 26.00
CA LYS A 113 -0.72 20.88 26.54
C LYS A 113 0.34 21.59 25.70
N GLN A 114 1.28 20.85 25.11
CA GLN A 114 2.31 21.43 24.22
C GLN A 114 1.70 21.97 22.92
N ILE A 115 0.70 21.29 22.36
CA ILE A 115 0.09 21.68 21.07
C ILE A 115 -1.13 22.60 21.23
N GLU A 116 -1.63 22.81 22.44
CA GLU A 116 -2.84 23.59 22.74
C GLU A 116 -2.81 24.99 22.10
N GLY A 117 -1.65 25.67 22.18
CA GLY A 117 -1.48 26.99 21.55
C GLY A 117 -1.64 26.97 20.04
N SER A 118 -1.10 25.95 19.37
CA SER A 118 -1.26 25.77 17.91
C SER A 118 -2.70 25.41 17.54
N LEU A 119 -3.37 24.58 18.34
CA LEU A 119 -4.76 24.24 18.13
C LEU A 119 -5.66 25.47 18.24
N GLU A 120 -5.43 26.32 19.25
CA GLU A 120 -6.21 27.55 19.41
C GLU A 120 -5.92 28.54 18.29
N ALA A 121 -4.67 28.72 17.89
CA ALA A 121 -4.31 29.52 16.72
C ALA A 121 -5.01 29.03 15.44
N ASN A 122 -5.06 27.71 15.23
CA ASN A 122 -5.73 27.11 14.07
C ASN A 122 -7.24 27.32 14.08
N LYS A 123 -7.91 27.30 15.24
CA LYS A 123 -9.35 27.56 15.35
C LYS A 123 -9.73 28.99 14.98
N GLN A 124 -8.82 29.95 15.18
CA GLN A 124 -9.05 31.36 14.87
C GLN A 124 -8.79 31.69 13.40
N ILE A 125 -8.33 30.71 12.58
CA ILE A 125 -8.15 30.91 11.14
C ILE A 125 -9.54 31.09 10.49
N PRO A 126 -9.79 32.20 9.78
CA PRO A 126 -11.03 32.39 9.05
C PRO A 126 -11.28 31.26 8.04
N LEU A 127 -12.53 30.86 7.85
CA LEU A 127 -12.89 29.79 6.90
C LEU A 127 -12.54 30.13 5.44
N ASP A 128 -12.47 31.42 5.12
CA ASP A 128 -12.10 31.96 3.80
C ASP A 128 -10.61 32.34 3.72
N ALA A 129 -9.81 32.04 4.75
CA ALA A 129 -8.39 32.32 4.75
C ALA A 129 -7.68 31.51 3.65
N VAL A 130 -6.93 32.22 2.82
CA VAL A 130 -6.03 31.61 1.84
C VAL A 130 -4.76 31.18 2.55
N CYS A 131 -4.20 30.02 2.17
CA CYS A 131 -2.93 29.55 2.72
C CYS A 131 -1.83 30.59 2.44
N SER A 132 -1.14 31.03 3.48
CA SER A 132 -0.08 32.05 3.39
C SER A 132 1.28 31.47 3.03
N MET A 133 1.40 30.14 2.93
CA MET A 133 2.65 29.48 2.57
C MET A 133 2.99 29.80 1.11
N PRO A 134 4.19 30.30 0.79
CA PRO A 134 4.59 30.61 -0.58
C PRO A 134 4.40 29.43 -1.55
N GLU A 135 4.62 28.21 -1.06
CA GLU A 135 4.48 26.97 -1.83
C GLU A 135 3.03 26.62 -2.17
N SER A 136 2.06 27.21 -1.47
CA SER A 136 0.64 27.05 -1.78
C SER A 136 0.18 27.92 -2.95
N VAL A 137 1.03 28.84 -3.42
CA VAL A 137 0.73 29.70 -4.57
C VAL A 137 1.06 28.94 -5.86
N VAL A 138 0.02 28.58 -6.60
CA VAL A 138 0.17 27.95 -7.92
C VAL A 138 0.44 29.03 -8.96
N HIS A 139 1.67 29.08 -9.45
CA HIS A 139 2.05 29.93 -10.58
C HIS A 139 1.82 29.18 -11.89
N ILE A 140 0.80 29.59 -12.65
CA ILE A 140 0.57 29.09 -14.00
C ILE A 140 1.33 30.00 -14.97
N PRO A 141 2.41 29.53 -15.63
CA PRO A 141 3.11 30.34 -16.62
C PRO A 141 2.25 30.46 -17.88
N ILE A 142 1.81 31.67 -18.21
CA ILE A 142 0.98 31.92 -19.39
C ILE A 142 1.77 32.77 -20.38
N SER A 143 1.96 32.25 -21.60
CA SER A 143 2.72 32.90 -22.66
C SER A 143 1.94 34.03 -23.35
N ASN A 144 0.61 33.93 -23.41
CA ASN A 144 -0.28 34.93 -24.00
C ASN A 144 -1.54 35.11 -23.14
N PRO A 145 -1.87 36.33 -22.68
CA PRO A 145 -3.06 36.59 -21.84
C PRO A 145 -4.41 36.14 -22.43
N LYS A 146 -4.47 35.90 -23.74
CA LYS A 146 -5.66 35.36 -24.41
C LYS A 146 -5.92 33.87 -24.10
N ASP A 147 -4.90 33.13 -23.66
CA ASP A 147 -5.00 31.71 -23.31
C ASP A 147 -5.50 31.49 -21.87
N CYS A 148 -5.59 32.56 -21.06
CA CYS A 148 -6.07 32.52 -19.68
C CYS A 148 -7.55 32.12 -19.53
N TYR A 149 -8.36 32.28 -20.58
CA TYR A 149 -9.82 32.10 -20.54
C TYR A 149 -10.28 30.80 -21.20
N THR A 150 -9.47 29.75 -21.15
CA THR A 150 -9.94 28.43 -21.60
C THR A 150 -10.80 27.80 -20.51
N ARG A 151 -11.98 27.31 -20.88
CA ARG A 151 -12.84 26.58 -19.95
C ARG A 151 -12.15 25.28 -19.57
N GLN A 152 -12.09 24.97 -18.27
CA GLN A 152 -11.44 23.75 -17.76
C GLN A 152 -12.07 22.47 -18.31
N TYR A 153 -13.35 22.53 -18.71
CA TYR A 153 -14.05 21.46 -19.40
C TYR A 153 -14.89 22.03 -20.56
N PRO A 154 -15.04 21.30 -21.68
CA PRO A 154 -16.04 21.61 -22.69
C PRO A 154 -17.41 21.66 -22.02
N LEU A 155 -18.19 22.72 -22.25
CA LEU A 155 -19.60 22.64 -21.91
C LEU A 155 -20.21 21.55 -22.76
N ALA A 156 -20.99 20.66 -22.14
CA ALA A 156 -21.89 19.82 -22.91
C ALA A 156 -22.69 20.75 -23.82
N ILE A 157 -22.67 20.44 -25.12
CA ILE A 157 -23.58 21.08 -26.06
C ILE A 157 -24.95 20.51 -25.69
N ASN A 158 -25.65 21.20 -24.78
CA ASN A 158 -26.96 20.83 -24.24
C ASN A 158 -27.92 20.43 -25.38
N ALA A 159 -28.59 19.28 -25.27
CA ALA A 159 -29.94 19.11 -24.73
C ALA A 159 -31.05 19.48 -25.73
#